data_AF-A0A955NJX0-F1
#
_entry.id   AF-A0A955NJX0-F1
#
_cell.length_a   1.000
_cell.length_b   1.000
_cell.length_c   1.000
_cell.angle_alpha   90.00
_cell.angle_beta   90.00
_cell.angle_gamma   90.00
#
_symmetry.space_group_name_H-M   'P 1'
#
loop_
_entity.id
_entity.type
_entity.pdbx_description
1 polymer ?
#
loop_
_entity_poly.entity_id
_entity_poly.type
_entity_poly.pdbx_seq_one_letter_code
_entity_poly.pdbx_strand_id
1 'polypeptide(L)'
;MEMTHPPHLANRNTAVQDGFLGYLDGILRNREDYFAGIFEGRAIGKNLAYLFIIVIGLSAFYGITMGASKGLSLQLLATAIKVPLLYLLTLLVCYPVLYVVIVIMGSKLSFLQTFALIMLAIALNSILLASCAPIVLFFTLTGADYDFLKLLHVTIFAFSGAWGMAGLWRGLQAMCEKSELYPKQAIKILRVWVLVFAFVGTQMAWSLRPFIGSPG
;
A
#
# COMPACT_ATOMS: atom_id res chain seq x y z
N MET A 1 6.96 -1.93 -56.44
CA MET A 1 6.30 -1.08 -55.44
C MET A 1 6.72 -1.61 -54.09
N GLU A 2 7.81 -1.05 -53.59
CA GLU A 2 8.56 -1.56 -52.44
C GLU A 2 7.83 -1.12 -51.16
N MET A 3 7.25 -2.07 -50.42
CA MET A 3 6.64 -1.80 -49.13
C MET A 3 7.76 -1.77 -48.08
N THR A 4 8.20 -0.56 -47.73
CA THR A 4 9.13 -0.29 -46.65
C THR A 4 8.51 -0.70 -45.32
N HIS A 5 9.01 -1.78 -44.73
CA HIS A 5 8.76 -2.14 -43.33
C HIS A 5 9.24 -0.97 -42.45
N PRO A 6 8.41 -0.40 -41.57
CA PRO A 6 8.92 0.53 -40.57
C PRO A 6 9.82 -0.24 -39.58
N PRO A 7 10.91 0.36 -39.11
CA PRO A 7 11.84 -0.29 -38.19
C PRO A 7 11.13 -0.59 -36.87
N HIS A 8 11.35 -1.80 -36.35
CA HIS A 8 11.02 -2.18 -35.00
C HIS A 8 11.52 -1.11 -34.03
N LEU A 9 10.61 -0.42 -33.35
CA LEU A 9 10.87 0.34 -32.12
C LEU A 9 11.13 -0.65 -30.98
N ALA A 10 12.12 -1.52 -31.17
CA ALA A 10 12.68 -2.32 -30.11
C ALA A 10 13.66 -1.43 -29.33
N ASN A 11 13.45 -1.40 -28.02
CA ASN A 11 14.49 -1.16 -27.03
C ASN A 11 14.92 0.30 -26.79
N ARG A 12 14.04 1.11 -26.17
CA ARG A 12 14.46 2.39 -25.55
C ARG A 12 14.24 2.52 -24.04
N ASN A 13 13.66 1.55 -23.34
CA ASN A 13 13.29 1.74 -21.92
C ASN A 13 13.69 0.65 -20.93
N THR A 14 14.42 -0.39 -21.34
CA THR A 14 14.86 -1.45 -20.41
C THR A 14 16.03 -1.02 -19.52
N ALA A 15 16.81 -0.01 -19.93
CA ALA A 15 18.04 0.39 -19.24
C ALA A 15 17.87 1.46 -18.14
N VAL A 16 16.67 2.05 -17.97
CA VAL A 16 16.41 3.08 -16.93
C VAL A 16 15.84 2.47 -15.62
N GLN A 17 15.54 1.17 -15.58
CA GLN A 17 14.66 0.57 -14.56
C GLN A 17 15.32 -0.32 -13.49
N ASP A 18 16.60 -0.10 -13.14
CA ASP A 18 17.25 -0.85 -12.05
C ASP A 18 17.25 -0.16 -10.67
N GLY A 19 16.66 1.04 -10.57
CA GLY A 19 16.63 1.84 -9.34
C GLY A 19 15.26 1.87 -8.64
N PHE A 20 15.26 2.28 -7.37
CA PHE A 20 14.03 2.51 -6.57
C PHE A 20 13.02 3.43 -7.26
N LEU A 21 13.49 4.53 -7.86
CA LEU A 21 12.60 5.47 -8.57
C LEU A 21 11.98 4.85 -9.83
N GLY A 22 12.73 4.00 -10.55
CA GLY A 22 12.19 3.25 -11.69
C GLY A 22 11.12 2.25 -11.26
N TYR A 23 11.33 1.60 -10.10
CA TYR A 23 10.30 0.74 -9.50
C TYR A 23 9.05 1.53 -9.09
N LEU A 24 9.22 2.71 -8.49
CA LEU A 24 8.12 3.58 -8.06
C LEU A 24 7.33 4.18 -9.24
N ASP A 25 7.98 4.51 -10.35
CA ASP A 25 7.26 4.93 -11.57
C ASP A 25 6.55 3.73 -12.23
N GLY A 26 7.23 2.57 -12.25
CA GLY A 26 6.68 1.34 -12.82
C GLY A 26 5.43 0.83 -12.10
N ILE A 27 5.42 0.81 -10.78
CA ILE A 27 4.24 0.41 -9.98
C ILE A 27 3.03 1.34 -10.21
N LEU A 28 3.26 2.62 -10.53
CA LEU A 28 2.19 3.59 -10.80
C LEU A 28 1.63 3.48 -12.21
N ARG A 29 2.51 3.37 -13.21
CA ARG A 29 2.14 3.35 -14.64
C ARG A 29 1.73 1.96 -15.13
N ASN A 30 2.46 0.93 -14.70
CA ASN A 30 2.36 -0.44 -15.18
C ASN A 30 1.92 -1.40 -14.06
N ARG A 31 1.04 -0.94 -13.16
CA ARG A 31 0.60 -1.68 -11.96
C ARG A 31 0.19 -3.13 -12.24
N GLU A 32 -0.42 -3.38 -13.40
CA GLU A 32 -0.95 -4.69 -13.79
C GLU A 32 0.19 -5.69 -14.08
N ASP A 33 1.30 -5.23 -14.64
CA ASP A 33 2.48 -6.05 -14.92
C ASP A 33 3.21 -6.42 -13.63
N TYR A 34 3.35 -5.48 -12.69
CA TYR A 34 3.92 -5.75 -11.37
C TYR A 34 3.05 -6.71 -10.57
N PHE A 35 1.73 -6.51 -10.62
CA PHE A 35 0.76 -7.40 -9.99
C PHE A 35 0.86 -8.82 -10.56
N ALA A 36 0.81 -8.97 -11.89
CA ALA A 36 0.91 -10.25 -12.57
C ALA A 36 2.26 -10.92 -12.30
N GLY A 37 3.36 -10.16 -12.32
CA GLY A 37 4.69 -10.68 -12.01
C GLY A 37 4.79 -11.25 -10.59
N ILE A 38 4.25 -10.54 -9.59
CA ILE A 38 4.20 -11.04 -8.21
C ILE A 38 3.28 -12.26 -8.12
N PHE A 39 2.12 -12.21 -8.78
CA PHE A 39 1.17 -13.32 -8.80
C PHE A 39 1.79 -14.60 -9.39
N GLU A 40 2.62 -14.47 -10.42
CA GLU A 40 3.36 -15.57 -11.05
C GLU A 40 4.62 -16.00 -10.29
N GLY A 41 5.01 -15.30 -9.22
CA GLY A 41 6.19 -15.66 -8.42
C GLY A 41 7.50 -15.06 -8.91
N ARG A 42 7.46 -14.08 -9.82
CA ARG A 42 8.67 -13.45 -10.39
C ARG A 42 9.29 -12.46 -9.40
N ALA A 43 10.59 -12.64 -9.14
CA ALA A 43 11.43 -11.72 -8.36
C ALA A 43 10.83 -11.29 -7.00
N ILE A 44 10.18 -12.21 -6.28
CA ILE A 44 9.43 -11.91 -5.05
C ILE A 44 10.28 -11.18 -3.99
N GLY A 45 11.54 -11.59 -3.79
CA GLY A 45 12.45 -10.92 -2.86
C GLY A 45 12.71 -9.45 -3.21
N LYS A 46 13.02 -9.16 -4.49
CA LYS A 46 13.24 -7.78 -4.99
C LYS A 46 11.97 -6.94 -4.86
N ASN A 47 10.81 -7.50 -5.23
CA ASN A 47 9.52 -6.84 -5.08
C ASN A 47 9.24 -6.51 -3.61
N LEU A 48 9.37 -7.48 -2.70
CA LEU A 48 9.13 -7.25 -1.28
C LEU A 48 10.06 -6.18 -0.71
N ALA A 49 11.35 -6.20 -1.04
CA ALA A 49 12.30 -5.19 -0.58
C ALA A 49 11.84 -3.76 -0.97
N TYR A 50 11.51 -3.54 -2.24
CA TYR A 50 11.02 -2.22 -2.68
C TYR A 50 9.67 -1.85 -2.07
N LEU A 51 8.74 -2.80 -1.98
CA LEU A 51 7.44 -2.56 -1.35
C LEU A 51 7.60 -2.17 0.12
N PHE A 52 8.49 -2.81 0.87
CA PHE A 52 8.82 -2.41 2.24
C PHE A 52 9.41 -1.01 2.30
N ILE A 53 10.36 -0.67 1.43
CA ILE A 53 10.96 0.68 1.36
C ILE A 53 9.88 1.72 1.07
N ILE A 54 8.98 1.47 0.12
CA ILE A 54 7.86 2.37 -0.22
C ILE A 54 6.92 2.52 0.97
N VAL A 55 6.48 1.41 1.58
CA VAL A 55 5.54 1.43 2.70
C VAL A 55 6.15 2.19 3.88
N ILE A 56 7.38 1.88 4.27
CA ILE A 56 8.05 2.56 5.39
C ILE A 56 8.29 4.02 5.06
N GLY A 57 8.95 4.32 3.94
CA GLY A 57 9.38 5.67 3.60
C GLY A 57 8.23 6.64 3.37
N LEU A 58 7.26 6.29 2.53
CA LEU A 58 6.17 7.21 2.16
C LEU A 58 5.12 7.35 3.25
N SER A 59 4.83 6.28 4.00
CA SER A 59 3.90 6.39 5.12
C SER A 59 4.52 7.10 6.33
N ALA A 60 5.83 6.94 6.57
CA ALA A 60 6.55 7.74 7.55
C ALA A 60 6.59 9.23 7.16
N PHE A 61 6.82 9.52 5.88
CA PHE A 61 6.76 10.90 5.36
C PHE A 61 5.38 11.53 5.62
N TYR A 62 4.28 10.82 5.37
CA TYR A 62 2.95 11.30 5.74
C TYR A 62 2.76 11.40 7.27
N GLY A 63 3.34 10.49 8.04
CA GLY A 63 3.35 10.57 9.50
C GLY A 63 4.03 11.84 10.02
N ILE A 64 5.13 12.27 9.39
CA ILE A 64 5.80 13.54 9.69
C ILE A 64 4.84 14.71 9.45
N THR A 65 4.14 14.76 8.32
CA THR A 65 3.24 15.88 8.03
C THR A 65 2.06 15.95 8.99
N MET A 66 1.53 14.82 9.43
CA MET A 66 0.53 14.75 10.50
C MET A 66 1.07 15.24 11.85
N GLY A 67 2.31 14.89 12.20
CA GLY A 67 2.92 15.30 13.47
C GLY A 67 3.22 16.80 13.52
N ALA A 68 3.49 17.40 12.36
CA ALA A 68 3.82 18.82 12.24
C ALA A 68 2.68 19.76 12.66
N SER A 69 1.44 19.28 12.66
CA SER A 69 0.26 20.07 13.08
C SER A 69 0.26 20.51 14.55
N LYS A 70 1.12 19.94 15.40
CA LYS A 70 1.35 20.40 16.79
C LYS A 70 2.75 21.03 17.01
N GLY A 71 3.47 21.36 15.94
CA GLY A 71 4.84 21.91 15.97
C GLY A 71 5.96 20.86 15.94
N LEU A 72 7.23 21.30 15.94
CA LEU A 72 8.42 20.44 15.98
C LEU A 72 8.61 19.83 17.38
N SER A 73 7.79 18.83 17.71
CA SER A 73 7.89 18.08 18.95
C SER A 73 8.24 16.61 18.70
N LEU A 74 8.51 15.85 19.77
CA LEU A 74 8.68 14.39 19.71
C LEU A 74 7.50 13.68 19.03
N GLN A 75 6.35 14.33 18.92
CA GLN A 75 5.18 13.84 18.21
C GLN A 75 5.46 13.61 16.72
N LEU A 76 6.34 14.39 16.09
CA LEU A 76 6.72 14.24 14.68
C LEU A 76 7.35 12.88 14.40
N LEU A 77 8.31 12.49 15.26
CA LEU A 77 8.97 11.20 15.17
C LEU A 77 8.02 10.07 15.57
N ALA A 78 7.22 10.28 16.61
CA ALA A 78 6.24 9.30 17.05
C ALA A 78 5.22 8.97 15.94
N THR A 79 4.69 9.97 15.24
CA THR A 79 3.75 9.75 14.12
C THR A 79 4.45 9.17 12.89
N ALA A 80 5.67 9.61 12.57
CA ALA A 80 6.48 9.04 11.48
C ALA A 80 6.72 7.54 11.65
N ILE A 81 6.96 7.08 12.87
CA ILE A 81 7.13 5.65 13.18
C ILE A 81 5.78 4.94 13.28
N LYS A 82 4.77 5.59 13.86
CA LYS A 82 3.46 5.00 14.10
C LYS A 82 2.74 4.58 12.81
N VAL A 83 2.75 5.43 11.78
CA VAL A 83 1.99 5.16 10.55
C VAL A 83 2.47 3.90 9.81
N PRO A 84 3.78 3.67 9.56
CA PRO A 84 4.23 2.41 8.96
C PRO A 84 3.99 1.21 9.86
N LEU A 85 4.21 1.34 11.17
CA LEU A 85 3.94 0.26 12.13
C LEU A 85 2.47 -0.14 12.15
N LEU A 86 1.56 0.83 12.05
CA LEU A 86 0.13 0.58 11.95
C LEU A 86 -0.18 -0.40 10.83
N TYR A 87 0.34 -0.16 9.62
CA TYR A 87 0.11 -1.04 8.48
C TYR A 87 0.79 -2.40 8.62
N LEU A 88 2.06 -2.41 9.00
CA LEU A 88 2.85 -3.64 9.07
C LEU A 88 2.37 -4.56 10.20
N LEU A 89 2.02 -4.03 11.36
CA LEU A 89 1.48 -4.84 12.47
C LEU A 89 0.06 -5.32 12.18
N THR A 90 -0.80 -4.48 11.59
CA THR A 90 -2.14 -4.92 11.17
C THR A 90 -2.03 -6.07 10.16
N LEU A 91 -1.11 -5.96 9.20
CA LEU A 91 -0.85 -7.05 8.25
C LEU A 91 -0.31 -8.30 8.95
N LEU A 92 0.68 -8.15 9.84
CA LEU A 92 1.26 -9.27 10.57
C LEU A 92 0.21 -10.08 11.34
N VAL A 93 -0.76 -9.40 11.95
CA VAL A 93 -1.85 -10.06 12.71
C VAL A 93 -2.90 -10.66 11.78
N CYS A 94 -3.33 -9.95 10.74
CA CYS A 94 -4.45 -10.38 9.89
C CYS A 94 -4.05 -11.38 8.80
N TYR A 95 -2.78 -11.41 8.40
CA TYR A 95 -2.32 -12.18 7.25
C TYR A 95 -2.29 -13.69 7.45
N PRO A 96 -1.78 -14.24 8.58
CA PRO A 96 -1.69 -15.69 8.76
C PRO A 96 -3.05 -16.40 8.59
N VAL A 97 -4.11 -15.83 9.16
CA VAL A 97 -5.48 -16.35 9.05
C VAL A 97 -5.97 -16.30 7.61
N LEU A 98 -5.75 -15.17 6.91
CA LEU A 98 -6.12 -15.06 5.49
C LEU A 98 -5.46 -16.15 4.66
N TYR A 99 -4.14 -16.32 4.84
CA TYR A 99 -3.36 -17.29 4.06
C TYR A 99 -3.91 -18.72 4.24
N VAL A 100 -4.14 -19.14 5.48
CA VAL A 100 -4.71 -20.47 5.76
C VAL A 100 -6.08 -20.63 5.11
N VAL A 101 -6.95 -19.62 5.22
CA VAL A 101 -8.30 -19.69 4.65
C VAL A 101 -8.27 -19.77 3.11
N ILE A 102 -7.45 -18.97 2.43
CA ILE A 102 -7.37 -19.02 0.95
C ILE A 102 -6.75 -20.32 0.46
N VAL A 103 -5.81 -20.92 1.20
CA VAL A 103 -5.22 -22.23 0.88
C VAL A 103 -6.27 -23.34 1.05
N ILE A 104 -7.06 -23.32 2.12
CA ILE A 104 -8.18 -24.25 2.32
C ILE A 104 -9.21 -24.15 1.18
N MET A 105 -9.40 -22.96 0.60
CA MET A 105 -10.26 -22.76 -0.56
C MET A 105 -9.63 -23.20 -1.89
N GLY A 106 -8.40 -23.70 -1.87
CA GLY A 106 -7.69 -24.20 -3.06
C GLY A 106 -6.79 -23.19 -3.75
N SER A 107 -6.43 -22.08 -3.10
CA SER A 107 -5.39 -21.18 -3.64
C SER A 107 -4.04 -21.90 -3.70
N LYS A 108 -3.36 -21.77 -4.84
CA LYS A 108 -2.03 -22.32 -5.10
C LYS A 108 -0.91 -21.28 -4.93
N LEU A 109 -1.25 -20.06 -4.52
CA LEU A 109 -0.27 -19.00 -4.29
C LEU A 109 0.54 -19.29 -3.02
N SER A 110 1.85 -19.09 -3.09
CA SER A 110 2.71 -19.20 -1.91
C SER A 110 2.45 -18.10 -0.89
N PHE A 111 2.91 -18.35 0.34
CA PHE A 111 2.87 -17.38 1.43
C PHE A 111 3.55 -16.05 1.07
N LEU A 112 4.67 -16.07 0.35
CA LEU A 112 5.35 -14.82 0.00
C LEU A 112 4.68 -14.09 -1.17
N GLN A 113 4.08 -14.82 -2.13
CA GLN A 113 3.33 -14.20 -3.22
C GLN A 113 2.12 -13.43 -2.71
N THR A 114 1.26 -14.08 -1.89
CA THR A 114 0.08 -13.41 -1.35
C THR A 114 0.45 -12.25 -0.43
N PHE A 115 1.50 -12.40 0.39
CA PHE A 115 2.02 -11.33 1.21
C PHE A 115 2.50 -10.14 0.36
N ALA A 116 3.23 -10.39 -0.73
CA ALA A 116 3.69 -9.36 -1.65
C ALA A 116 2.54 -8.64 -2.38
N LEU A 117 1.47 -9.35 -2.76
CA LEU A 117 0.29 -8.75 -3.36
C LEU A 117 -0.42 -7.80 -2.37
N ILE A 118 -0.52 -8.18 -1.10
CA ILE A 118 -1.10 -7.31 -0.08
C ILE A 118 -0.18 -6.12 0.24
N MET A 119 1.14 -6.35 0.32
CA MET A 119 2.14 -5.29 0.45
C MET A 119 2.09 -4.31 -0.72
N LEU A 120 1.82 -4.77 -1.95
CA LEU A 120 1.58 -3.93 -3.11
C LEU A 120 0.37 -3.00 -2.90
N ALA A 121 -0.73 -3.51 -2.35
CA ALA A 121 -1.90 -2.70 -2.00
C ALA A 121 -1.59 -1.64 -0.94
N ILE A 122 -0.85 -2.02 0.10
CA ILE A 122 -0.43 -1.11 1.17
C ILE A 122 0.56 -0.07 0.63
N ALA A 123 1.46 -0.43 -0.28
CA ALA A 123 2.39 0.49 -0.93
C ALA A 123 1.63 1.53 -1.76
N LEU A 124 0.63 1.13 -2.55
CA LEU A 124 -0.24 2.07 -3.28
C LEU A 124 -0.98 3.01 -2.33
N ASN A 125 -1.48 2.50 -1.20
CA ASN A 125 -2.06 3.32 -0.14
C ASN A 125 -1.03 4.33 0.44
N SER A 126 0.21 3.91 0.72
CA SER A 126 1.28 4.79 1.21
C SER A 126 1.67 5.87 0.21
N ILE A 127 1.71 5.55 -1.09
CA ILE A 127 1.95 6.53 -2.16
C ILE A 127 0.83 7.57 -2.19
N LEU A 128 -0.42 7.11 -2.13
CA LEU A 128 -1.58 8.00 -2.15
C LEU A 128 -1.63 8.88 -0.89
N LEU A 129 -1.31 8.35 0.28
CA LEU A 129 -1.15 9.14 1.50
C LEU A 129 -0.10 10.24 1.33
N ALA A 130 1.12 9.88 0.93
CA ALA A 130 2.20 10.83 0.71
C ALA A 130 1.81 11.91 -0.32
N SER A 131 1.05 11.56 -1.35
CA SER A 131 0.55 12.53 -2.34
C SER A 131 -0.43 13.56 -1.77
N CYS A 132 -1.15 13.22 -0.69
CA CYS A 132 -2.04 14.13 0.04
C CYS A 132 -1.31 14.97 1.09
N ALA A 133 -0.02 14.73 1.33
CA ALA A 133 0.76 15.47 2.33
C ALA A 133 0.81 17.00 2.09
N PRO A 134 0.92 17.53 0.86
CA PRO A 134 0.86 18.97 0.62
C PRO A 134 -0.47 19.61 1.04
N ILE A 135 -1.58 18.88 0.88
CA ILE A 135 -2.92 19.34 1.29
C ILE A 135 -2.96 19.54 2.81
N VAL A 136 -2.47 18.55 3.56
CA VAL A 136 -2.37 18.61 5.03
C VAL A 136 -1.48 19.76 5.47
N LEU A 137 -0.31 19.90 4.84
CA LEU A 137 0.64 20.96 5.18
C LEU A 137 0.05 22.35 4.92
N PHE A 138 -0.66 22.54 3.80
CA PHE A 138 -1.35 23.79 3.51
C PHE A 138 -2.29 24.19 4.65
N PHE A 139 -3.21 23.31 5.06
CA PHE A 139 -4.16 23.62 6.14
C PHE A 139 -3.49 23.77 7.51
N THR A 140 -2.40 23.05 7.75
CA THR A 140 -1.59 23.21 8.97
C THR A 140 -0.93 24.59 9.02
N LEU A 141 -0.35 25.05 7.91
CA LEU A 141 0.34 26.34 7.83
C LEU A 141 -0.61 27.54 7.83
N THR A 142 -1.84 27.37 7.31
CA THR A 142 -2.88 28.41 7.37
C THR A 142 -3.54 28.51 8.75
N GLY A 143 -3.15 27.66 9.72
CA GLY A 143 -3.68 27.70 11.09
C GLY A 143 -5.11 27.14 11.21
N ALA A 144 -5.46 26.10 10.46
CA ALA A 144 -6.77 25.47 10.57
C ALA A 144 -6.97 24.80 11.95
N ASP A 145 -8.23 24.74 12.40
CA ASP A 145 -8.59 24.17 13.69
C ASP A 145 -8.18 22.70 13.84
N TYR A 146 -7.89 22.30 15.08
CA TYR A 146 -7.45 20.94 15.39
C TYR A 146 -8.46 19.86 14.99
N ASP A 147 -9.75 20.12 15.23
CA ASP A 147 -10.82 19.18 14.89
C ASP A 147 -10.98 19.02 13.37
N PHE A 148 -10.81 20.10 12.61
CA PHE A 148 -10.78 20.05 11.16
C PHE A 148 -9.62 19.21 10.65
N LEU A 149 -8.40 19.45 11.14
CA LEU A 149 -7.20 18.68 10.74
C LEU A 149 -7.36 17.19 11.09
N LYS A 150 -7.96 16.87 12.25
CA LYS A 150 -8.24 15.49 12.66
C LYS A 150 -9.19 14.79 11.67
N LEU A 151 -10.28 15.45 11.28
CA LEU A 151 -11.23 14.89 10.30
C LEU A 151 -10.61 14.79 8.90
N LEU A 152 -9.77 15.75 8.51
CA LEU A 152 -9.03 15.72 7.25
C LEU A 152 -8.12 14.51 7.16
N HIS A 153 -7.34 14.22 8.20
CA HIS A 153 -6.52 13.02 8.26
C HIS A 153 -7.35 11.75 8.14
N VAL A 154 -8.42 11.61 8.94
CA VAL A 154 -9.29 10.43 8.89
C VAL A 154 -9.85 10.22 7.47
N THR A 155 -10.28 11.31 6.81
CA THR A 155 -10.79 11.27 5.44
C THR A 155 -9.71 10.83 4.45
N ILE A 156 -8.49 11.36 4.57
CA ILE A 156 -7.36 10.98 3.72
C ILE A 156 -7.01 9.50 3.88
N PHE A 157 -6.92 8.98 5.12
CA PHE A 157 -6.67 7.55 5.37
C PHE A 157 -7.78 6.65 4.81
N ALA A 158 -9.05 7.05 4.99
CA ALA A 158 -10.18 6.29 4.48
C ALA A 158 -10.17 6.24 2.95
N PHE A 159 -9.96 7.39 2.31
CA PHE A 159 -9.87 7.52 0.87
C PHE A 159 -8.69 6.72 0.29
N SER A 160 -7.49 6.90 0.85
CA SER A 160 -6.29 6.21 0.36
C SER A 160 -6.37 4.70 0.54
N GLY A 161 -6.87 4.26 1.71
CA GLY A 161 -7.02 2.86 2.04
C GLY A 161 -8.03 2.18 1.13
N ALA A 162 -9.19 2.82 0.90
CA ALA A 162 -10.20 2.32 -0.02
C ALA A 162 -9.64 2.16 -1.45
N TRP A 163 -8.87 3.13 -1.94
CA TRP A 163 -8.30 3.06 -3.29
C TRP A 163 -7.20 1.99 -3.42
N GLY A 164 -6.32 1.88 -2.42
CA GLY A 164 -5.29 0.84 -2.37
C GLY A 164 -5.88 -0.57 -2.36
N MET A 165 -6.92 -0.79 -1.54
CA MET A 165 -7.62 -2.08 -1.46
C MET A 165 -8.47 -2.37 -2.72
N ALA A 166 -9.07 -1.34 -3.34
CA ALA A 166 -9.74 -1.50 -4.63
C ALA A 166 -8.76 -1.93 -5.74
N GLY A 167 -7.52 -1.44 -5.70
CA GLY A 167 -6.44 -1.89 -6.60
C GLY A 167 -6.15 -3.38 -6.44
N LEU A 168 -6.00 -3.86 -5.20
CA LEU A 168 -5.80 -5.28 -4.88
C LEU A 168 -6.97 -6.14 -5.41
N TRP A 169 -8.20 -5.70 -5.12
CA TRP A 169 -9.40 -6.38 -5.57
C TRP A 169 -9.43 -6.58 -7.08
N ARG A 170 -9.23 -5.50 -7.84
CA ARG A 170 -9.24 -5.52 -9.31
C ARG A 170 -8.12 -6.40 -9.87
N GLY A 171 -6.92 -6.32 -9.29
CA GLY A 171 -5.78 -7.15 -9.69
C GLY A 171 -6.07 -8.64 -9.53
N LEU A 172 -6.55 -9.06 -8.34
CA LEU A 172 -6.88 -10.47 -8.10
C LEU A 172 -8.04 -10.95 -8.97
N GLN A 173 -9.05 -10.11 -9.19
CA GLN A 173 -10.16 -10.45 -10.08
C GLN A 173 -9.68 -10.69 -11.52
N ALA A 174 -8.82 -9.82 -12.04
CA ALA A 174 -8.25 -9.98 -13.38
C ALA A 174 -7.37 -11.24 -13.50
N MET A 175 -6.64 -11.63 -12.45
CA MET A 175 -5.82 -12.84 -12.47
C MET A 175 -6.64 -14.12 -12.31
N CYS A 176 -7.75 -14.08 -11.58
CA CYS A 176 -8.66 -15.22 -11.44
C CYS A 176 -9.36 -15.59 -12.75
N GLU A 177 -9.58 -14.61 -13.64
CA GLU A 177 -10.11 -14.87 -14.99
C GLU A 177 -9.05 -15.47 -15.92
N LYS A 178 -7.76 -15.21 -15.65
CA LYS A 178 -6.64 -15.59 -16.51
C LYS A 178 -5.86 -16.83 -16.03
N SER A 179 -6.09 -17.30 -14.80
CA SER A 179 -5.29 -18.35 -14.18
C SER A 179 -6.08 -19.22 -13.21
N GLU A 180 -5.67 -20.48 -13.07
CA GLU A 180 -6.23 -21.41 -12.08
C GLU A 180 -5.52 -21.37 -10.71
N LEU A 181 -4.63 -20.39 -10.51
CA LEU A 181 -3.84 -20.27 -9.26
C LEU A 181 -4.67 -19.72 -8.10
N TYR A 182 -5.75 -18.98 -8.40
CA TYR A 182 -6.58 -18.32 -7.41
C TYR A 182 -8.08 -18.57 -7.64
N PRO A 183 -8.79 -19.22 -6.71
CA PRO A 183 -10.19 -19.58 -6.90
C PRO A 183 -11.13 -18.38 -6.73
N LYS A 184 -12.26 -18.38 -7.46
CA LYS A 184 -13.29 -17.32 -7.40
C LYS A 184 -13.90 -17.15 -5.99
N GLN A 185 -13.90 -18.21 -5.18
CA GLN A 185 -14.36 -18.18 -3.80
C GLN A 185 -13.40 -17.38 -2.90
N ALA A 186 -12.09 -17.49 -3.11
CA ALA A 186 -11.10 -16.76 -2.33
C ALA A 186 -11.20 -15.24 -2.53
N ILE A 187 -11.68 -14.81 -3.71
CA ILE A 187 -12.03 -13.40 -3.96
C ILE A 187 -13.10 -12.91 -2.97
N LYS A 188 -14.18 -13.67 -2.73
CA LYS A 188 -15.21 -13.27 -1.74
C LYS A 188 -14.63 -13.15 -0.32
N ILE A 189 -13.71 -14.05 0.03
CA ILE A 189 -13.03 -14.05 1.33
C ILE A 189 -12.15 -12.83 1.48
N LEU A 190 -11.43 -12.43 0.43
CA LEU A 190 -10.62 -11.22 0.43
C LEU A 190 -11.47 -9.98 0.71
N ARG A 191 -12.70 -9.92 0.17
CA ARG A 191 -13.67 -8.83 0.43
C ARG A 191 -14.00 -8.71 1.92
N VAL A 192 -14.30 -9.85 2.57
CA VAL A 192 -14.57 -9.90 4.01
C VAL A 192 -13.30 -9.57 4.79
N TRP A 193 -12.16 -10.08 4.37
CA TRP A 193 -10.88 -9.82 4.99
C TRP A 193 -10.50 -8.34 4.96
N VAL A 194 -10.79 -7.60 3.88
CA VAL A 194 -10.56 -6.15 3.83
C VAL A 194 -11.36 -5.42 4.93
N LEU A 195 -12.59 -5.85 5.21
CA LEU A 195 -13.38 -5.30 6.32
C LEU A 195 -12.76 -5.63 7.68
N VAL A 196 -12.30 -6.87 7.87
CA VAL A 196 -11.59 -7.29 9.09
C VAL A 196 -10.29 -6.50 9.26
N PHE A 197 -9.51 -6.34 8.19
CA PHE A 197 -8.27 -5.59 8.17
C PHE A 197 -8.50 -4.11 8.52
N ALA A 198 -9.55 -3.49 7.98
CA ALA A 198 -9.93 -2.12 8.31
C ALA A 198 -10.34 -1.98 9.79
N PHE A 199 -11.12 -2.94 10.31
CA PHE A 199 -11.52 -2.98 11.71
C PHE A 199 -10.31 -3.15 12.65
N VAL A 200 -9.48 -4.17 12.43
CA VAL A 200 -8.26 -4.41 13.21
C VAL A 200 -7.30 -3.22 13.08
N GLY A 201 -7.16 -2.64 11.88
CA GLY A 201 -6.36 -1.43 11.67
C GLY A 201 -6.84 -0.26 12.52
N THR A 202 -8.16 -0.06 12.64
CA THR A 202 -8.72 0.99 13.51
C THR A 202 -8.41 0.72 14.98
N GLN A 203 -8.51 -0.54 15.43
CA GLN A 203 -8.11 -0.94 16.78
C GLN A 203 -6.62 -0.71 17.02
N MET A 204 -5.76 -1.09 16.07
CA MET A 204 -4.31 -0.87 16.14
C MET A 204 -3.97 0.62 16.17
N ALA A 205 -4.69 1.46 15.42
CA ALA A 205 -4.48 2.91 15.43
C ALA A 205 -4.75 3.53 16.81
N TRP A 206 -5.72 2.97 17.55
CA TRP A 206 -6.07 3.34 18.92
C TRP A 206 -5.11 2.77 19.96
N SER A 207 -4.70 1.50 19.82
CA SER A 207 -3.73 0.85 20.71
C SER A 207 -2.34 1.49 20.60
N LEU A 208 -1.98 1.98 19.41
CA LEU A 208 -0.75 2.75 19.16
C LEU A 208 -0.87 4.23 19.59
N ARG A 209 -1.73 4.58 20.56
CA ARG A 209 -1.71 5.93 21.15
C ARG A 209 -0.32 6.25 21.70
N PRO A 210 0.10 7.53 21.69
CA PRO A 210 1.48 7.89 21.98
C PRO A 210 1.89 7.38 23.37
N PHE A 211 2.91 6.52 23.41
CA PHE A 211 3.55 6.06 24.65
C PHE A 211 4.36 7.17 25.34
N ILE A 212 4.41 8.40 24.79
CA ILE A 212 5.14 9.54 25.34
C ILE A 212 4.28 10.80 25.21
N GLY A 213 3.94 11.38 26.37
CA GLY A 213 3.18 12.62 26.52
C GLY A 213 1.69 12.39 26.78
N SER A 214 1.33 12.09 28.02
CA SER A 214 -0.06 12.23 28.47
C SER A 214 -0.51 13.68 28.26
N PRO A 215 -1.70 13.95 27.71
CA PRO A 215 -2.38 15.19 28.01
C PRO A 215 -2.85 15.06 29.47
N GLY A 216 -2.02 15.57 30.39
CA GLY A 216 -2.56 16.21 31.59
C GLY A 216 -3.16 17.54 31.19
#